data_AF-A0AAW4WIU2-F1
#
_entry.id   AF-A0AAW4WIU2-F1
#
_cell.length_a   1.000
_cell.length_b   1.000
_cell.length_c   1.000
_cell.angle_alpha   90.00
_cell.angle_beta   90.00
_cell.angle_gamma   90.00
#
_symmetry.space_group_name_H-M   'P 1'
#
loop_
_entity.id
_entity.type
_entity.pdbx_description
1 polymer ?
#
loop_
_entity_poly.entity_id
_entity_poly.type
_entity_poly.pdbx_seq_one_letter_code
_entity_poly.pdbx_strand_id
1 'polypeptide(L)'
;MKIVREIIHAKGIDIGIYTKDFENEYISLTDIAKYRNDNDPRFVIQNWMRNRNTVEFLAVWEELHNPDFNRVQFEAVRSEAGLNRFVMTPTKWIEQTNAIGIVSKAGRYGGGTYAHSDIAMAFATWISPEFQLYIMKDYRRLKQDENSRFSLDWNLNRALSKVNYRIHTDAVKENLIPPELTPEQIAYTYASEADLLNVALFGQTAKQWKNNNPGKKGNVRDDANLNQLLVLANMESYNAILIEQGKSQSERLILLRNLAIRQMDTLVSINLSAVSTLPGGDM
;
A
#
# COMPACT_ATOMS: atom_id res chain seq x y z
N MET A 1 -11.49 -17.18 1.59
CA MET A 1 -10.98 -15.89 2.11
C MET A 1 -9.48 -15.86 1.84
N LYS A 2 -8.99 -14.96 0.97
CA LYS A 2 -7.56 -14.90 0.61
C LYS A 2 -6.78 -14.36 1.81
N ILE A 3 -5.88 -15.18 2.34
CA ILE A 3 -4.89 -14.75 3.32
C ILE A 3 -3.90 -13.89 2.53
N VAL A 4 -3.95 -12.56 2.69
CA VAL A 4 -2.85 -11.71 2.22
C VAL A 4 -1.69 -11.98 3.17
N ARG A 5 -0.60 -12.51 2.62
CA ARG A 5 0.66 -12.70 3.35
C ARG A 5 1.62 -11.63 2.87
N GLU A 6 1.75 -10.57 3.64
CA GLU A 6 2.88 -9.66 3.49
C GLU A 6 4.06 -10.17 4.33
N ILE A 7 5.27 -9.76 3.96
CA ILE A 7 6.50 -10.19 4.63
C ILE A 7 7.28 -8.94 5.00
N ILE A 8 7.63 -8.84 6.27
CA ILE A 8 8.57 -7.85 6.79
C ILE A 8 9.96 -8.46 6.68
N HIS A 9 10.89 -7.74 6.05
CA HIS A 9 12.28 -8.11 5.95
C HIS A 9 13.10 -7.37 7.02
N ALA A 10 13.56 -8.08 8.05
CA ALA A 10 14.31 -7.50 9.15
C ALA A 10 15.60 -8.28 9.40
N LYS A 11 16.76 -7.64 9.19
CA LYS A 11 18.10 -8.19 9.50
C LYS A 11 18.30 -9.65 9.03
N GLY A 12 17.86 -9.97 7.81
CA GLY A 12 17.99 -11.31 7.22
C GLY A 12 16.92 -12.32 7.65
N ILE A 13 15.88 -11.89 8.36
CA ILE A 13 14.73 -12.70 8.75
C ILE A 13 13.47 -12.18 8.08
N ASP A 14 12.72 -13.11 7.50
CA ASP A 14 11.41 -12.88 6.91
C ASP A 14 10.33 -13.14 7.96
N ILE A 15 9.55 -12.11 8.28
CA ILE A 15 8.50 -12.16 9.29
C ILE A 15 7.15 -12.05 8.58
N GLY A 16 6.33 -13.08 8.69
CA GLY A 16 5.01 -13.09 8.06
C GLY A 16 4.01 -12.17 8.76
N ILE A 17 3.26 -11.40 7.96
CA ILE A 17 2.03 -10.71 8.37
C ILE A 17 0.84 -11.55 7.92
N TYR A 18 -0.13 -11.70 8.82
CA TYR A 18 -1.39 -12.39 8.61
C TYR A 18 -2.53 -11.43 8.89
N THR A 19 -3.43 -11.27 7.93
CA THR A 19 -4.61 -10.41 8.09
C THR A 19 -5.88 -11.25 7.88
N LYS A 20 -6.84 -11.11 8.80
CA LYS A 20 -8.12 -11.84 8.74
C LYS A 20 -9.22 -11.03 8.06
N ASP A 21 -9.21 -9.71 8.21
CA ASP A 21 -10.35 -8.80 7.93
C ASP A 21 -9.93 -7.45 7.30
N PHE A 22 -8.67 -7.33 6.83
CA PHE A 22 -8.04 -6.10 6.31
C PHE A 22 -7.87 -4.96 7.32
N GLU A 23 -8.43 -5.06 8.53
CA GLU A 23 -8.30 -4.07 9.59
C GLU A 23 -7.28 -4.49 10.66
N ASN A 24 -7.29 -5.77 11.05
CA ASN A 24 -6.43 -6.29 12.11
C ASN A 24 -5.28 -7.11 11.54
N GLU A 25 -4.08 -6.54 11.57
CA GLU A 25 -2.85 -7.19 11.14
C GLU A 25 -2.15 -7.90 12.28
N TYR A 26 -1.86 -9.18 12.06
CA TYR A 26 -1.14 -10.01 13.00
C TYR A 26 0.24 -10.34 12.46
N ILE A 27 1.27 -9.98 13.22
CA ILE A 27 2.67 -10.24 12.89
C ILE A 27 3.09 -11.54 13.59
N SER A 28 3.85 -12.38 12.87
CA SER A 28 4.35 -13.66 13.38
C SER A 28 5.37 -13.48 14.50
N LEU A 29 4.95 -13.70 15.75
CA LEU A 29 5.87 -13.75 16.89
C LEU A 29 6.86 -14.91 16.76
N THR A 30 6.44 -16.01 16.11
CA THR A 30 7.31 -17.16 15.88
C THR A 30 8.47 -16.81 14.96
N ASP A 31 8.24 -16.02 13.90
CA ASP A 31 9.34 -15.60 13.01
C ASP A 31 10.26 -14.58 13.68
N ILE A 32 9.71 -13.64 14.46
CA ILE A 32 10.53 -12.71 15.27
C ILE A 32 11.39 -13.49 16.27
N ALA A 33 10.84 -14.53 16.91
CA ALA A 33 11.55 -15.35 17.90
C ALA A 33 12.73 -16.13 17.31
N LYS A 34 12.69 -16.49 16.02
CA LYS A 34 13.80 -17.19 15.33
C LYS A 34 15.08 -16.36 15.31
N TYR A 35 14.98 -15.03 15.39
CA TYR A 35 16.15 -14.15 15.56
C TYR A 35 16.99 -14.51 16.78
N ARG A 36 16.33 -14.98 17.85
CA ARG A 36 17.00 -15.35 19.10
C ARG A 36 17.26 -16.85 19.21
N ASN A 37 16.30 -17.68 18.77
CA ASN A 37 16.44 -19.14 18.75
C ASN A 37 15.59 -19.73 17.63
N ASP A 38 16.25 -20.12 16.54
CA ASP A 38 15.59 -20.71 15.37
C ASP A 38 15.12 -22.15 15.60
N ASN A 39 15.83 -22.91 16.46
CA ASN A 39 15.49 -24.30 16.75
C ASN A 39 14.19 -24.40 17.57
N ASP A 40 14.04 -23.54 18.59
CA ASP A 40 12.89 -23.58 19.50
C ASP A 40 12.29 -22.18 19.80
N PRO A 41 11.73 -21.50 18.79
CA PRO A 41 11.19 -20.14 18.93
C PRO A 41 10.03 -20.05 19.93
N ARG A 42 9.30 -21.15 20.17
CA ARG A 42 8.17 -21.21 21.11
C ARG A 42 8.59 -20.92 22.56
N PHE A 43 9.79 -21.36 22.97
CA PHE A 43 10.31 -21.09 24.31
C PHE A 43 10.69 -19.62 24.49
N VAL A 44 11.10 -18.93 23.41
CA VAL A 44 11.38 -17.49 23.47
C VAL A 44 10.11 -16.71 23.81
N ILE A 45 9.00 -17.06 23.16
CA ILE A 45 7.68 -16.44 23.41
C ILE A 45 7.19 -16.77 24.83
N GLN A 46 7.34 -18.02 25.27
CA GLN A 46 6.97 -18.43 26.63
C GLN A 46 7.79 -17.66 27.70
N ASN A 47 9.09 -17.49 27.48
CA ASN A 47 9.97 -16.74 28.38
C ASN A 47 9.58 -15.25 28.44
N TRP A 48 9.15 -14.67 27.33
CA TRP A 48 8.64 -13.31 27.31
C TRP A 48 7.38 -13.16 28.14
N MET A 49 6.41 -14.07 27.98
CA MET A 49 5.13 -14.06 28.71
C MET A 49 5.25 -14.43 30.19
N ARG A 50 6.40 -14.92 30.65
CA ARG A 50 6.67 -15.15 32.07
C ARG A 50 6.86 -13.83 32.84
N ASN A 51 7.23 -12.75 32.16
CA ASN A 51 7.51 -11.47 32.80
C ASN A 51 6.21 -10.78 33.22
N ARG A 52 6.16 -10.30 34.47
CA ARG A 52 5.02 -9.56 35.00
C ARG A 52 4.67 -8.34 34.15
N ASN A 53 5.68 -7.55 33.77
CA ASN A 53 5.47 -6.35 32.94
C ASN A 53 4.88 -6.71 31.56
N THR A 54 5.26 -7.85 30.99
CA THR A 54 4.67 -8.33 29.72
C THR A 54 3.19 -8.65 29.90
N VAL A 55 2.84 -9.40 30.94
CA VAL A 55 1.46 -9.80 31.21
C VAL A 55 0.57 -8.58 31.54
N GLU A 56 1.10 -7.59 32.27
CA GLU A 56 0.40 -6.32 32.51
C GLU A 56 0.24 -5.51 31.22
N PHE A 57 1.27 -5.42 30.37
CA PHE A 57 1.17 -4.76 29.07
C PHE A 57 0.10 -5.42 28.17
N LEU A 58 0.09 -6.76 28.09
CA LEU A 58 -0.91 -7.50 27.33
C LEU A 58 -2.32 -7.22 27.85
N ALA A 59 -2.52 -7.22 29.16
CA ALA A 59 -3.83 -6.93 29.75
C ALA A 59 -4.32 -5.51 29.44
N VAL A 60 -3.45 -4.50 29.52
CA VAL A 60 -3.80 -3.13 29.15
C VAL A 60 -4.19 -3.05 27.67
N TRP A 61 -3.44 -3.73 26.80
CA TRP A 61 -3.81 -3.77 25.38
C TRP A 61 -5.18 -4.42 25.17
N GLU A 62 -5.46 -5.54 25.84
CA GLU A 62 -6.77 -6.20 25.76
C GLU A 62 -7.89 -5.32 26.34
N GLU A 63 -7.69 -4.64 27.48
CA GLU A 63 -8.71 -3.76 28.06
C GLU A 63 -9.10 -2.60 27.14
N LEU A 64 -8.17 -2.13 26.30
CA LEU A 64 -8.40 -1.04 25.34
C LEU A 64 -9.10 -1.52 24.06
N HIS A 65 -8.90 -2.76 23.64
CA HIS A 65 -9.29 -3.24 22.30
C HIS A 65 -10.26 -4.43 22.31
N ASN A 66 -10.48 -5.07 23.46
CA ASN A 66 -11.25 -6.30 23.61
C ASN A 66 -12.37 -6.15 24.66
N PRO A 67 -13.61 -5.89 24.23
CA PRO A 67 -14.77 -5.80 25.13
C PRO A 67 -15.04 -7.10 25.92
N ASP A 68 -14.64 -8.25 25.40
CA ASP A 68 -14.90 -9.58 25.99
C ASP A 68 -13.74 -10.07 26.89
N PHE A 69 -12.75 -9.22 27.18
CA PHE A 69 -11.59 -9.55 27.99
C PHE A 69 -12.00 -9.95 29.42
N ASN A 70 -11.58 -11.15 29.84
CA ASN A 70 -11.93 -11.70 31.13
C ASN A 70 -11.01 -11.17 32.24
N ARG A 71 -11.38 -10.00 32.78
CA ARG A 71 -10.64 -9.30 33.85
C ARG A 71 -10.49 -10.13 35.13
N VAL A 72 -11.49 -10.93 35.49
CA VAL A 72 -11.47 -11.77 36.70
C VAL A 72 -10.40 -12.86 36.59
N GLN A 73 -10.32 -13.54 35.45
CA GLN A 73 -9.27 -14.54 35.22
C GLN A 73 -7.89 -13.88 35.10
N PHE A 74 -7.82 -12.67 34.53
CA PHE A 74 -6.59 -11.91 34.50
C PHE A 74 -6.06 -11.58 35.91
N GLU A 75 -6.91 -11.26 36.89
CA GLU A 75 -6.46 -11.03 38.27
C GLU A 75 -5.75 -12.26 38.87
N ALA A 76 -6.27 -13.46 38.61
CA ALA A 76 -5.62 -14.70 39.03
C ALA A 76 -4.25 -14.87 38.36
N VAL A 77 -4.17 -14.64 37.04
CA VAL A 77 -2.90 -14.66 36.30
C VAL A 77 -1.91 -13.62 36.84
N ARG A 78 -2.36 -12.40 37.10
CA ARG A 78 -1.56 -11.30 37.63
C ARG A 78 -0.99 -11.62 39.01
N SER A 79 -1.74 -12.32 39.85
CA SER A 79 -1.29 -12.73 41.18
C SER A 79 -0.14 -13.75 41.16
N GLU A 80 -0.06 -14.57 40.10
CA GLU A 80 1.00 -15.56 39.92
C GLU A 80 2.19 -15.03 39.10
N ALA A 81 1.97 -13.99 38.28
CA ALA A 81 2.97 -13.45 37.36
C ALA A 81 4.23 -12.97 38.10
N GLY A 82 5.40 -13.44 37.64
CA GLY A 82 6.70 -13.16 38.25
C GLY A 82 7.16 -14.18 39.29
N LEU A 83 6.32 -15.14 39.70
CA LEU A 83 6.76 -16.26 40.53
C LEU A 83 7.68 -17.20 39.74
N ASN A 84 8.62 -17.86 40.43
CA ASN A 84 9.53 -18.81 39.77
C ASN A 84 8.80 -19.97 39.08
N ARG A 85 7.67 -20.40 39.64
CA ARG A 85 6.81 -21.46 39.10
C ARG A 85 5.85 -20.99 38.01
N PHE A 86 5.76 -19.68 37.75
CA PHE A 86 4.81 -19.14 36.80
C PHE A 86 5.18 -19.53 35.38
N VAL A 87 4.24 -20.15 34.68
CA VAL A 87 4.37 -20.52 33.27
C VAL A 87 3.11 -20.07 32.54
N MET A 88 3.33 -19.25 31.52
CA MET A 88 2.28 -18.74 30.64
C MET A 88 2.65 -19.02 29.18
N THR A 89 1.74 -19.64 28.44
CA THR A 89 1.86 -19.84 27.00
C THR A 89 0.83 -18.98 26.28
N PRO A 90 1.05 -18.63 24.99
CA PRO A 90 0.06 -17.93 24.19
C PRO A 90 -1.33 -18.57 24.24
N THR A 91 -1.40 -19.90 24.08
CA THR A 91 -2.67 -20.65 24.14
C THR A 91 -3.34 -20.54 25.51
N LYS A 92 -2.59 -20.71 26.61
CA LYS A 92 -3.13 -20.59 27.96
C LYS A 92 -3.64 -19.17 28.25
N TRP A 93 -2.93 -18.14 27.78
CA TRP A 93 -3.36 -16.74 27.91
C TRP A 93 -4.69 -16.50 27.21
N ILE A 94 -4.82 -16.95 25.95
CA ILE A 94 -6.03 -16.82 25.14
C ILE A 94 -7.21 -17.52 25.84
N GLU A 95 -7.04 -18.77 26.24
CA GLU A 95 -8.10 -19.57 26.86
C GLU A 95 -8.56 -19.02 28.22
N GLN A 96 -7.64 -18.49 29.04
CA GLN A 96 -8.00 -17.96 30.35
C GLN A 96 -8.64 -16.58 30.29
N THR A 97 -8.18 -15.73 29.37
CA THR A 97 -8.53 -14.30 29.37
C THR A 97 -9.44 -13.86 28.23
N ASN A 98 -9.80 -14.76 27.31
CA ASN A 98 -10.46 -14.43 26.05
C ASN A 98 -9.67 -13.41 25.21
N ALA A 99 -8.34 -13.41 25.33
CA ALA A 99 -7.48 -12.48 24.62
C ALA A 99 -7.61 -12.61 23.10
N ILE A 100 -7.69 -11.46 22.42
CA ILE A 100 -7.74 -11.39 20.95
C ILE A 100 -6.41 -10.90 20.36
N GLY A 101 -5.60 -10.17 21.12
CA GLY A 101 -4.36 -9.56 20.66
C GLY A 101 -3.26 -10.56 20.31
N ILE A 102 -3.37 -11.80 20.79
CA ILE A 102 -2.49 -12.92 20.42
C ILE A 102 -3.36 -14.04 19.85
N VAL A 103 -2.91 -14.64 18.74
CA VAL A 103 -3.54 -15.78 18.10
C VAL A 103 -2.54 -16.92 17.95
N SER A 104 -2.92 -18.11 18.39
CA SER A 104 -2.14 -19.33 18.23
C SER A 104 -2.81 -20.25 17.21
N LYS A 105 -2.07 -20.67 16.18
CA LYS A 105 -2.57 -21.59 15.14
C LYS A 105 -1.76 -22.87 15.10
N ALA A 106 -2.45 -24.01 15.12
CA ALA A 106 -1.86 -25.32 14.89
C ALA A 106 -1.92 -25.66 13.38
N GLY A 107 -0.83 -26.20 12.81
CA GLY A 107 -0.81 -26.68 11.43
C GLY A 107 0.58 -26.79 10.81
N ARG A 108 0.72 -27.66 9.79
CA ARG A 108 1.98 -27.89 9.06
C ARG A 108 2.38 -26.71 8.15
N TYR A 109 1.41 -25.91 7.71
CA TYR A 109 1.62 -24.74 6.86
C TYR A 109 0.94 -23.51 7.48
N GLY A 110 1.73 -22.59 8.04
CA GLY A 110 1.21 -21.39 8.73
C GLY A 110 0.80 -21.64 10.19
N GLY A 111 1.33 -22.69 10.82
CA GLY A 111 1.27 -22.86 12.27
C GLY A 111 2.29 -21.96 12.96
N GLY A 112 1.89 -21.36 14.08
CA GLY A 112 2.69 -20.37 14.79
C GLY A 112 1.86 -19.51 15.73
N THR A 113 2.54 -18.68 16.50
CA THR A 113 1.94 -17.62 17.31
C THR A 113 2.08 -16.30 16.58
N TYR A 114 0.98 -15.59 16.47
CA TYR A 114 0.88 -14.27 15.86
C TYR A 114 0.30 -13.29 16.87
N ALA A 115 0.60 -12.01 16.75
CA ALA A 115 0.04 -10.98 17.60
C ALA A 115 -0.22 -9.69 16.84
N HIS A 116 -1.11 -8.85 17.37
CA HIS A 116 -1.33 -7.50 16.87
C HIS A 116 -0.02 -6.72 16.76
N SER A 117 0.07 -5.77 15.83
CA SER A 117 1.30 -5.03 15.51
C SER A 117 1.96 -4.39 16.74
N ASP A 118 1.19 -3.75 17.63
CA ASP A 118 1.70 -3.17 18.89
C ASP A 118 2.35 -4.22 19.80
N ILE A 119 1.69 -5.37 19.94
CA ILE A 119 2.13 -6.48 20.79
C ILE A 119 3.38 -7.12 20.19
N ALA A 120 3.40 -7.31 18.88
CA ALA A 120 4.57 -7.81 18.17
C ALA A 120 5.76 -6.86 18.28
N MET A 121 5.52 -5.54 18.29
CA MET A 121 6.58 -4.56 18.46
C MET A 121 7.13 -4.52 19.90
N ALA A 122 6.26 -4.69 20.90
CA ALA A 122 6.68 -4.88 22.29
C ALA A 122 7.54 -6.15 22.45
N PHE A 123 7.15 -7.25 21.80
CA PHE A 123 7.95 -8.48 21.78
C PHE A 123 9.30 -8.29 21.10
N ALA A 124 9.33 -7.62 19.95
CA ALA A 124 10.57 -7.29 19.25
C ALA A 124 11.51 -6.45 20.12
N THR A 125 10.97 -5.46 20.84
CA THR A 125 11.71 -4.62 21.80
C THR A 125 12.35 -5.47 22.90
N TRP A 126 11.59 -6.42 23.45
CA TRP A 126 12.08 -7.34 24.47
C TRP A 126 13.19 -8.28 23.96
N ILE A 127 13.14 -8.65 22.68
CA ILE A 127 14.21 -9.44 22.04
C ILE A 127 15.46 -8.57 21.82
N SER A 128 15.31 -7.43 21.15
CA SER A 128 16.39 -6.50 20.84
C SER A 128 15.83 -5.17 20.32
N PRO A 129 16.16 -4.03 20.97
CA PRO A 129 15.81 -2.70 20.45
C PRO A 129 16.33 -2.44 19.03
N GLU A 130 17.51 -2.97 18.68
CA GLU A 130 18.05 -2.86 17.32
C GLU A 130 17.15 -3.60 16.31
N PHE A 131 16.74 -4.83 16.65
CA PHE A 131 15.90 -5.65 15.77
C PHE A 131 14.51 -5.05 15.59
N GLN A 132 13.94 -4.48 16.65
CA GLN A 132 12.70 -3.72 16.60
C GLN A 132 12.77 -2.59 15.55
N LEU A 133 13.85 -1.81 15.51
CA LEU A 133 13.98 -0.71 14.54
C LEU A 133 13.97 -1.21 13.09
N TYR A 134 14.56 -2.37 12.81
CA TYR A 134 14.48 -2.99 11.48
C TYR A 134 13.05 -3.40 11.12
N ILE A 135 12.32 -4.03 12.05
CA ILE A 135 10.92 -4.41 11.85
C ILE A 135 10.06 -3.17 11.63
N MET A 136 10.21 -2.13 12.44
CA MET A 136 9.45 -0.88 12.31
C MET A 136 9.73 -0.18 10.98
N LYS A 137 10.99 -0.15 10.53
CA LYS A 137 11.37 0.48 9.26
C LYS A 137 10.64 -0.19 8.10
N ASP A 138 10.67 -1.51 8.03
CA ASP A 138 10.08 -2.23 6.90
C ASP A 138 8.55 -2.32 7.00
N TYR A 139 8.00 -2.43 8.21
CA TYR A 139 6.55 -2.34 8.44
C TYR A 139 5.96 -0.98 8.00
N ARG A 140 6.64 0.13 8.31
CA ARG A 140 6.23 1.47 7.84
C ARG A 140 6.30 1.58 6.32
N ARG A 141 7.31 0.99 5.68
CA ARG A 141 7.41 0.94 4.22
C ARG A 141 6.20 0.19 3.63
N LEU A 142 5.88 -0.99 4.16
CA LEU A 142 4.70 -1.76 3.72
C LEU A 142 3.42 -0.95 3.86
N LYS A 143 3.23 -0.24 4.98
CA LYS A 143 2.05 0.62 5.18
C LYS A 143 1.96 1.81 4.23
N GLN A 144 3.09 2.41 3.85
CA GLN A 144 3.12 3.45 2.84
C GLN A 144 2.76 2.89 1.45
N ASP A 145 3.31 1.72 1.11
CA ASP A 145 3.00 1.02 -0.14
C ASP A 145 1.51 0.61 -0.18
N GLU A 146 0.96 0.12 0.93
CA GLU A 146 -0.45 -0.24 1.07
C GLU A 146 -1.38 0.98 0.91
N ASN A 147 -1.12 2.07 1.62
CA ASN A 147 -1.89 3.32 1.47
C ASN A 147 -1.83 3.86 0.03
N SER A 148 -0.69 3.73 -0.65
CA SER A 148 -0.58 4.12 -2.06
C SER A 148 -1.45 3.26 -2.98
N ARG A 149 -1.58 1.95 -2.68
CA ARG A 149 -2.35 0.97 -3.46
C ARG A 149 -3.86 0.99 -3.17
N PHE A 150 -4.25 1.25 -1.92
CA PHE A 150 -5.64 1.23 -1.45
C PHE A 150 -6.33 2.60 -1.46
N SER A 151 -5.63 3.67 -1.85
CA SER A 151 -6.26 4.98 -2.00
C SER A 151 -7.52 4.86 -2.86
N LEU A 152 -8.65 5.33 -2.32
CA LEU A 152 -9.88 5.61 -3.06
C LEU A 152 -9.57 6.36 -4.37
N ASP A 153 -8.50 7.17 -4.33
CA ASP A 153 -7.91 7.92 -5.43
C ASP A 153 -7.44 7.04 -6.59
N TRP A 154 -6.87 5.85 -6.39
CA TRP A 154 -6.43 5.02 -7.52
C TRP A 154 -7.61 4.43 -8.31
N ASN A 155 -8.66 4.01 -7.61
CA ASN A 155 -9.90 3.58 -8.25
C ASN A 155 -10.64 4.75 -8.91
N LEU A 156 -10.65 5.93 -8.27
CA LEU A 156 -11.21 7.16 -8.85
C LEU A 156 -10.44 7.57 -10.11
N ASN A 157 -9.10 7.59 -10.07
CA ASN A 157 -8.26 7.92 -11.21
C ASN A 157 -8.49 6.97 -12.39
N ARG A 158 -8.60 5.66 -12.12
CA ARG A 158 -8.93 4.69 -13.17
C ARG A 158 -10.33 4.90 -13.75
N ALA A 159 -11.32 5.21 -12.92
CA ALA A 159 -12.67 5.51 -13.38
C ALA A 159 -12.69 6.79 -14.23
N LEU A 160 -12.00 7.84 -13.78
CA LEU A 160 -11.83 9.11 -14.47
C LEU A 160 -11.16 8.90 -15.83
N SER A 161 -10.04 8.17 -15.90
CA SER A 161 -9.36 7.86 -17.16
C SER A 161 -10.26 7.10 -18.14
N LYS A 162 -11.09 6.16 -17.66
CA LYS A 162 -12.03 5.44 -18.54
C LYS A 162 -13.10 6.35 -19.13
N VAL A 163 -13.66 7.24 -18.30
CA VAL A 163 -14.67 8.21 -18.73
C VAL A 163 -14.06 9.18 -19.74
N ASN A 164 -12.87 9.72 -19.44
CA ASN A 164 -12.21 10.71 -20.29
C ASN A 164 -11.75 10.12 -21.62
N TYR A 165 -11.22 8.88 -21.60
CA TYR A 165 -10.91 8.15 -22.83
C TYR A 165 -12.14 8.04 -23.73
N ARG A 166 -13.31 7.67 -23.16
CA ARG A 166 -14.54 7.52 -23.93
C ARG A 166 -15.01 8.85 -24.53
N ILE A 167 -15.04 9.91 -23.73
CA ILE A 167 -15.39 11.27 -24.19
C ILE A 167 -14.48 11.69 -25.34
N HIS A 168 -13.17 11.48 -25.20
CA HIS A 168 -12.20 11.81 -26.25
C HIS A 168 -12.42 10.98 -27.52
N THR A 169 -12.58 9.66 -27.41
CA THR A 169 -12.81 8.81 -28.58
C THR A 169 -14.12 9.12 -29.29
N ASP A 170 -15.17 9.47 -28.55
CA ASP A 170 -16.46 9.86 -29.11
C ASP A 170 -16.32 11.18 -29.88
N ALA A 171 -15.63 12.19 -29.32
CA ALA A 171 -15.35 13.44 -30.01
C ALA A 171 -14.51 13.26 -31.30
N VAL A 172 -13.49 12.39 -31.26
CA VAL A 172 -12.70 12.03 -32.46
C VAL A 172 -13.60 11.38 -33.51
N LYS A 173 -14.45 10.43 -33.09
CA LYS A 173 -15.36 9.72 -33.98
C LYS A 173 -16.36 10.65 -34.66
N GLU A 174 -16.95 11.58 -33.91
CA GLU A 174 -18.04 12.43 -34.40
C GLU A 174 -17.54 13.60 -35.27
N ASN A 175 -16.34 14.10 -35.01
CA ASN A 175 -15.85 15.34 -35.64
C ASN A 175 -14.67 15.12 -36.61
N LEU A 176 -13.89 14.06 -36.45
CA LEU A 176 -12.65 13.85 -37.22
C LEU A 176 -12.71 12.62 -38.14
N ILE A 177 -13.75 11.78 -38.04
CA ILE A 177 -13.91 10.58 -38.86
C ILE A 177 -15.09 10.78 -39.82
N PRO A 178 -14.83 11.10 -41.09
CA PRO A 178 -15.83 11.03 -42.14
C PRO A 178 -16.41 9.62 -42.28
N PRO A 179 -17.71 9.49 -42.64
CA PRO A 179 -18.37 8.19 -42.81
C PRO A 179 -17.80 7.33 -43.95
N GLU A 180 -16.97 7.91 -44.81
CA GLU A 180 -16.45 7.32 -46.05
C GLU A 180 -15.03 6.71 -45.90
N LEU A 181 -14.44 6.75 -44.69
CA LEU A 181 -13.07 6.27 -44.47
C LEU A 181 -12.96 4.73 -44.37
N THR A 182 -11.82 4.20 -44.81
CA THR A 182 -11.49 2.79 -44.63
C THR A 182 -11.14 2.47 -43.17
N PRO A 183 -11.26 1.21 -42.73
CA PRO A 183 -10.87 0.81 -41.38
C PRO A 183 -9.42 1.16 -41.02
N GLU A 184 -8.50 1.10 -41.98
CA GLU A 184 -7.11 1.50 -41.79
C GLU A 184 -6.97 3.00 -41.54
N GLN A 185 -7.65 3.83 -42.35
CA GLN A 185 -7.64 5.29 -42.19
C GLN A 185 -8.24 5.72 -40.85
N ILE A 186 -9.30 5.04 -40.41
CA ILE A 186 -9.88 5.22 -39.08
C ILE A 186 -8.85 4.92 -37.98
N ALA A 187 -8.14 3.79 -38.08
CA ALA A 187 -7.11 3.43 -37.12
C ALA A 187 -5.94 4.44 -37.07
N TYR A 188 -5.53 4.97 -38.23
CA TYR A 188 -4.52 6.03 -38.30
C TYR A 188 -4.95 7.31 -37.58
N THR A 189 -6.21 7.73 -37.73
CA THR A 189 -6.73 8.92 -37.04
C THR A 189 -6.68 8.75 -35.52
N TYR A 190 -7.13 7.61 -34.99
CA TYR A 190 -7.05 7.35 -33.54
C TYR A 190 -5.61 7.28 -33.04
N ALA A 191 -4.71 6.63 -33.78
CA ALA A 191 -3.30 6.55 -33.41
C ALA A 191 -2.63 7.94 -33.39
N SER A 192 -2.93 8.78 -34.38
CA SER A 192 -2.46 10.15 -34.48
C SER A 192 -2.93 11.01 -33.29
N GLU A 193 -4.21 10.91 -32.94
CA GLU A 193 -4.77 11.63 -31.79
C GLU A 193 -4.23 11.14 -30.45
N ALA A 194 -3.93 9.84 -30.31
CA ALA A 194 -3.25 9.32 -29.12
C ALA A 194 -1.80 9.82 -29.02
N ASP A 195 -1.09 9.88 -30.14
CA ASP A 195 0.28 10.40 -30.19
C ASP A 195 0.34 11.91 -29.93
N LEU A 196 -0.68 12.68 -30.32
CA LEU A 196 -0.81 14.10 -29.95
C LEU A 196 -0.71 14.29 -28.43
N LEU A 197 -1.47 13.50 -27.67
CA LEU A 197 -1.46 13.53 -26.20
C LEU A 197 -0.12 13.08 -25.63
N ASN A 198 0.48 12.03 -26.22
CA ASN A 198 1.79 11.54 -25.79
C ASN A 198 2.88 12.60 -26.00
N VAL A 199 2.87 13.29 -27.14
CA VAL A 199 3.80 14.37 -27.45
C VAL A 199 3.56 15.57 -26.53
N ALA A 200 2.30 15.93 -26.28
CA ALA A 200 1.95 17.04 -25.38
C ALA A 200 2.47 16.81 -23.95
N LEU A 201 2.45 15.58 -23.42
CA LEU A 201 2.91 15.29 -22.06
C LEU A 201 4.38 14.85 -21.99
N PHE A 202 4.75 13.84 -22.78
CA PHE A 202 6.04 13.15 -22.70
C PHE A 202 7.06 13.64 -23.73
N GLY A 203 6.66 14.49 -24.68
CA GLY A 203 7.55 15.03 -25.71
C GLY A 203 7.95 14.03 -26.81
N GLN A 204 7.29 12.88 -26.88
CA GLN A 204 7.62 11.83 -27.85
C GLN A 204 6.38 11.00 -28.22
N THR A 205 6.41 10.39 -29.41
CA THR A 205 5.39 9.45 -29.88
C THR A 205 5.59 8.06 -29.29
N ALA A 206 4.57 7.21 -29.39
CA ALA A 206 4.65 5.81 -28.95
C ALA A 206 5.79 5.05 -29.67
N LYS A 207 6.01 5.33 -30.96
CA LYS A 207 7.09 4.74 -31.76
C LYS A 207 8.47 5.21 -31.28
N GLN A 208 8.64 6.51 -31.03
CA GLN A 208 9.89 7.06 -30.50
C GLN A 208 10.23 6.47 -29.13
N TRP A 209 9.23 6.37 -28.24
CA TRP A 209 9.40 5.75 -26.93
C TRP A 209 9.85 4.28 -27.04
N LYS A 210 9.22 3.50 -27.92
CA LYS A 210 9.55 2.08 -28.12
C LYS A 210 10.98 1.90 -28.65
N ASN A 211 11.40 2.76 -29.57
CA ASN A 211 12.77 2.75 -30.10
C ASN A 211 13.81 3.11 -29.01
N ASN A 212 13.46 4.04 -28.11
CA ASN A 212 14.33 4.45 -27.00
C ASN A 212 14.34 3.45 -25.84
N ASN A 213 13.39 2.50 -25.78
CA ASN A 213 13.24 1.53 -24.70
C ASN A 213 13.14 0.07 -25.21
N PRO A 214 14.15 -0.45 -25.93
CA PRO A 214 14.08 -1.76 -26.60
C PRO A 214 13.93 -2.96 -25.64
N GLY A 215 14.29 -2.79 -24.36
CA GLY A 215 14.17 -3.84 -23.34
C GLY A 215 12.89 -3.80 -22.49
N LYS A 216 12.04 -2.78 -22.65
CA LYS A 216 10.81 -2.63 -21.85
C LYS A 216 9.60 -3.24 -22.54
N LYS A 217 8.79 -3.98 -21.78
CA LYS A 217 7.49 -4.47 -22.23
C LYS A 217 6.42 -3.43 -21.86
N GLY A 218 5.63 -2.99 -22.83
CA GLY A 218 4.51 -2.06 -22.61
C GLY A 218 4.53 -0.84 -23.53
N ASN A 219 3.87 0.23 -23.10
CA ASN A 219 3.85 1.54 -23.74
C ASN A 219 4.33 2.65 -22.79
N VAL A 220 4.43 3.88 -23.29
CA VAL A 220 4.84 5.05 -22.49
C VAL A 220 3.95 5.34 -21.28
N ARG A 221 2.67 4.98 -21.34
CA ARG A 221 1.69 5.22 -20.27
C ARG A 221 1.83 4.20 -19.14
N ASP A 222 2.32 3.00 -19.41
CA ASP A 222 2.58 1.96 -18.40
C ASP A 222 3.73 2.35 -17.45
N ASP A 223 4.65 3.20 -17.93
CA ASP A 223 5.77 3.74 -17.16
C ASP A 223 5.47 5.11 -16.52
N ALA A 224 4.25 5.64 -16.70
CA ALA A 224 3.88 6.96 -16.20
C ALA A 224 3.52 6.94 -14.70
N ASN A 225 3.90 7.98 -13.98
CA ASN A 225 3.51 8.15 -12.58
C ASN A 225 2.05 8.64 -12.44
N LEU A 226 1.52 8.61 -11.21
CA LEU A 226 0.12 8.96 -10.95
C LEU A 226 -0.24 10.38 -11.42
N ASN A 227 0.63 11.36 -11.17
CA ASN A 227 0.40 12.74 -11.59
C ASN A 227 0.35 12.86 -13.12
N GLN A 228 1.24 12.16 -13.82
CA GLN A 228 1.25 12.12 -15.28
C GLN A 228 -0.02 11.47 -15.85
N LEU A 229 -0.51 10.37 -15.23
CA LEU A 229 -1.76 9.73 -15.63
C LEU A 229 -2.98 10.62 -15.40
N LEU A 230 -3.01 11.39 -14.31
CA LEU A 230 -4.07 12.36 -14.03
C LEU A 230 -4.07 13.50 -15.06
N VAL A 231 -2.90 14.08 -15.36
CA VAL A 231 -2.77 15.12 -16.38
C VAL A 231 -3.18 14.60 -17.75
N LEU A 232 -2.80 13.36 -18.09
CA LEU A 232 -3.22 12.72 -19.33
C LEU A 232 -4.74 12.58 -19.42
N ALA A 233 -5.41 12.12 -18.35
CA ALA A 233 -6.86 12.04 -18.30
C ALA A 233 -7.53 13.41 -18.50
N ASN A 234 -7.00 14.46 -17.88
CA ASN A 234 -7.51 15.82 -18.06
C ASN A 234 -7.32 16.34 -19.48
N MET A 235 -6.17 16.04 -20.10
CA MET A 235 -5.90 16.39 -21.49
C MET A 235 -6.85 15.67 -22.45
N GLU A 236 -7.25 14.42 -22.19
CA GLU A 236 -8.24 13.70 -23.01
C GLU A 236 -9.58 14.46 -23.03
N SER A 237 -10.10 14.88 -21.88
CA SER A 237 -11.32 15.69 -21.79
C SER A 237 -11.17 17.05 -22.46
N TYR A 238 -10.05 17.73 -22.24
CA TYR A 238 -9.83 19.04 -22.84
C TYR A 238 -9.70 18.94 -24.36
N ASN A 239 -8.99 17.92 -24.86
CA ASN A 239 -8.84 17.71 -26.30
C ASN A 239 -10.19 17.45 -26.98
N ALA A 240 -11.10 16.72 -26.34
CA ALA A 240 -12.47 16.52 -26.84
C ALA A 240 -13.18 17.86 -27.09
N ILE A 241 -13.13 18.77 -26.11
CA ILE A 241 -13.70 20.12 -26.24
C ILE A 241 -13.03 20.91 -27.38
N LEU A 242 -11.71 20.80 -27.53
CA LEU A 242 -11.00 21.51 -28.60
C LEU A 242 -11.34 20.96 -30.00
N ILE A 243 -11.61 19.65 -30.10
CA ILE A 243 -12.09 19.00 -31.32
C ILE A 243 -13.49 19.53 -31.68
N GLU A 244 -14.41 19.58 -30.72
CA GLU A 244 -15.76 20.13 -30.91
C GLU A 244 -15.74 21.61 -31.31
N GLN A 245 -14.73 22.36 -30.84
CA GLN A 245 -14.49 23.75 -31.25
C GLN A 245 -13.86 23.90 -32.64
N GLY A 246 -13.61 22.80 -33.36
CA GLY A 246 -13.01 22.80 -34.69
C GLY A 246 -11.55 23.21 -34.72
N LYS A 247 -10.81 23.13 -33.60
CA LYS A 247 -9.40 23.53 -33.57
C LYS A 247 -8.53 22.53 -34.31
N SER A 248 -7.57 23.06 -35.08
CA SER A 248 -6.60 22.22 -35.79
C SER A 248 -5.70 21.45 -34.84
N GLN A 249 -5.18 20.31 -35.28
CA GLN A 249 -4.32 19.46 -34.45
C GLN A 249 -3.06 20.20 -33.94
N SER A 250 -2.49 21.10 -34.73
CA SER A 250 -1.33 21.92 -34.36
C SER A 250 -1.66 22.92 -33.25
N GLU A 251 -2.81 23.60 -33.33
CA GLU A 251 -3.27 24.49 -32.27
C GLU A 251 -3.57 23.72 -30.98
N ARG A 252 -4.21 22.55 -31.10
CA ARG A 252 -4.53 21.68 -29.97
C ARG A 252 -3.26 21.24 -29.24
N LEU A 253 -2.20 20.85 -29.96
CA LEU A 253 -0.92 20.47 -29.36
C LEU A 253 -0.37 21.55 -28.42
N ILE A 254 -0.37 22.81 -28.87
CA ILE A 254 0.16 23.93 -28.08
C ILE A 254 -0.66 24.13 -26.81
N LEU A 255 -1.99 24.12 -26.93
CA LEU A 255 -2.90 24.29 -25.80
C LEU A 255 -2.77 23.14 -24.79
N LEU A 256 -2.70 21.90 -25.26
CA LEU A 256 -2.53 20.71 -24.43
C LEU A 256 -1.16 20.71 -23.73
N ARG A 257 -0.08 21.12 -24.42
CA ARG A 257 1.24 21.24 -23.80
C ARG A 257 1.24 22.26 -22.67
N ASN A 258 0.62 23.42 -22.89
CA ASN A 258 0.51 24.47 -21.87
C ASN A 258 -0.32 24.01 -20.67
N LEU A 259 -1.42 23.27 -20.91
CA LEU A 259 -2.21 22.65 -19.85
C LEU A 259 -1.37 21.65 -19.04
N ALA A 260 -0.64 20.77 -19.73
CA ALA A 260 0.18 19.73 -19.11
C ALA A 260 1.26 20.33 -18.19
N ILE A 261 1.99 21.34 -18.67
CA ILE A 261 3.01 22.03 -17.87
C ILE A 261 2.37 22.64 -16.62
N ARG A 262 1.30 23.43 -16.78
CA ARG A 262 0.63 24.12 -15.66
C ARG A 262 0.12 23.13 -14.60
N GLN A 263 -0.49 22.02 -15.03
CA GLN A 263 -1.01 21.03 -14.09
C GLN A 263 0.12 20.27 -13.39
N MET A 264 1.18 19.89 -14.10
CA MET A 264 2.34 19.24 -13.49
C MET A 264 3.01 20.15 -12.44
N ASP A 265 3.21 21.43 -12.75
CA ASP A 265 3.80 22.39 -11.80
C ASP A 265 2.93 22.54 -10.54
N THR A 266 1.61 22.60 -10.72
CA THR A 266 0.65 22.70 -9.61
C THR A 266 0.63 21.43 -8.75
N LEU A 267 0.68 20.24 -9.36
CA LEU A 267 0.71 18.98 -8.62
C LEU A 267 2.02 18.81 -7.84
N VAL A 268 3.14 19.29 -8.39
CA VAL A 268 4.43 19.29 -7.70
C VAL A 268 4.40 20.26 -6.51
N SER A 269 3.83 21.46 -6.66
CA SER A 269 3.75 22.44 -5.57
C SER A 269 2.86 21.98 -4.42
N ILE A 270 1.72 21.34 -4.72
CA ILE A 270 0.83 20.73 -3.70
C ILE A 270 1.58 19.64 -2.92
N ASN A 271 2.28 18.74 -3.61
CA ASN A 271 3.04 17.67 -2.96
C ASN A 271 4.20 18.22 -2.09
N LEU A 272 4.87 19.29 -2.52
CA LEU A 272 5.91 19.96 -1.71
C LEU A 272 5.32 20.65 -0.47
N SER A 273 4.15 21.28 -0.61
CA SER A 273 3.47 21.94 0.52
C SER A 273 2.98 20.94 1.57
N ALA A 274 2.49 19.77 1.15
CA ALA A 274 2.08 18.69 2.03
C ALA A 274 3.26 18.09 2.83
N VAL A 275 4.48 18.11 2.25
CA VAL A 275 5.71 17.71 2.94
C VAL A 275 6.16 18.78 3.96
N SER A 276 5.97 20.07 3.66
CA SER A 276 6.31 21.18 4.57
C SER A 276 5.37 21.34 5.77
N THR A 277 4.20 20.69 5.76
CA THR A 277 3.23 20.67 6.87
C THR A 277 3.44 19.50 7.86
N LEU A 278 4.52 18.73 7.73
CA LEU A 278 4.91 17.78 8.78
C LEU A 278 5.48 18.56 9.99
N PRO A 279 4.93 18.42 11.20
CA PRO A 279 5.47 19.12 12.36
C PRO A 279 6.81 18.49 12.76
N GLY A 280 7.89 19.28 12.72
CA GLY A 280 9.20 18.83 13.20
C GLY A 280 10.44 19.50 12.60
N GLY A 281 10.30 20.52 11.76
CA GLY A 281 11.44 21.28 11.22
C GLY A 281 11.46 22.71 11.73
N ASP A 282 11.54 22.92 13.04
CA ASP A 282 12.02 24.15 13.69
C ASP A 282 12.12 23.93 15.21
N MET A 283 13.26 23.38 15.63
CA MET A 283 14.06 23.71 16.83
C MET A 283 15.11 22.63 17.09
#